data_AF-A0A0F8Y0I9-F1
#
_entry.id   AF-A0A0F8Y0I9-F1
#
_cell.length_a   1.000
_cell.length_b   1.000
_cell.length_c   1.000
_cell.angle_alpha   90.00
_cell.angle_beta   90.00
_cell.angle_gamma   90.00
#
_symmetry.space_group_name_H-M   'P 1'
#
loop_
_entity.id
_entity.type
_entity.pdbx_description
1 polymer ?
#
loop_
_entity_poly.entity_id
_entity_poly.type
_entity_poly.pdbx_seq_one_letter_code
_entity_poly.pdbx_strand_id
1 'polypeptide(L)' 'MSVLEDRYIGDGVYASVEGNYIVLELRGQDNFTRIALEPEVFDALIQYRNDILTKIASLQKVEKEDAPETL' A
#
# COMPACT_ATOMS: atom_id res chain seq x y z
N MET A 1 -14.70 -23.09 -2.48
CA MET A 1 -13.66 -22.06 -2.47
C MET A 1 -13.78 -21.30 -1.16
N SER A 2 -12.72 -21.24 -0.37
CA SER A 2 -12.70 -20.54 0.92
C SER A 2 -12.35 -19.09 0.65
N VAL A 3 -13.28 -18.16 0.90
CA VAL A 3 -12.98 -16.73 0.95
C VAL A 3 -12.33 -16.48 2.31
N LEU A 4 -11.09 -15.99 2.33
CA LEU A 4 -10.52 -15.45 3.57
C LEU A 4 -11.28 -14.16 3.89
N GLU A 5 -11.74 -14.05 5.15
CA GLU A 5 -12.63 -12.98 5.61
C GLU A 5 -12.12 -11.57 5.25
N ASP A 6 -13.07 -10.70 4.88
CA ASP A 6 -12.81 -9.30 4.58
C ASP A 6 -12.08 -8.61 5.73
N ARG A 7 -10.93 -8.02 5.41
CA ARG A 7 -10.12 -7.26 6.34
C ARG A 7 -10.12 -5.79 5.97
N TYR A 8 -10.53 -4.93 6.91
CA TYR A 8 -10.34 -3.49 6.75
C TYR A 8 -8.86 -3.13 6.78
N ILE A 9 -8.38 -2.38 5.76
CA ILE A 9 -6.97 -1.97 5.62
C ILE A 9 -6.75 -0.46 5.72
N GLY A 10 -7.82 0.32 5.93
CA GLY A 10 -7.76 1.79 6.07
C GLY A 10 -8.41 2.52 4.90
N ASP A 11 -8.74 3.80 5.10
CA ASP A 11 -9.27 4.71 4.07
C ASP A 11 -10.54 4.20 3.36
N GLY A 12 -11.42 3.53 4.10
CA GLY A 12 -12.63 2.90 3.53
C GLY A 12 -12.34 1.67 2.66
N VAL A 13 -11.10 1.19 2.57
CA VAL A 13 -10.70 0.04 1.76
C VAL A 13 -10.73 -1.25 2.58
N TYR A 14 -11.35 -2.28 2.01
CA TYR A 14 -11.40 -3.64 2.53
C TYR A 14 -10.68 -4.58 1.56
N ALA A 15 -9.94 -5.55 2.11
CA ALA A 15 -9.21 -6.55 1.35
C ALA A 15 -9.75 -7.95 1.65
N SER A 16 -9.95 -8.76 0.62
CA SER A 16 -10.35 -10.16 0.74
C SER A 16 -9.58 -11.03 -0.25
N VAL A 17 -9.69 -12.35 -0.12
CA VAL A 17 -9.10 -13.30 -1.07
C VAL A 17 -10.21 -14.05 -1.79
N GLU A 18 -10.23 -13.92 -3.11
CA GLU A 18 -11.18 -14.63 -3.97
C GLU A 18 -10.43 -15.45 -5.04
N GLY A 19 -10.47 -16.77 -4.90
CA GLY A 19 -9.66 -17.65 -5.73
C GLY A 19 -8.17 -17.38 -5.53
N ASN A 20 -7.48 -16.94 -6.59
CA ASN A 20 -6.05 -16.60 -6.56
C ASN A 20 -5.80 -15.08 -6.52
N TYR A 21 -6.85 -14.28 -6.34
CA TYR A 21 -6.76 -12.82 -6.37
C TYR A 21 -6.90 -12.22 -4.98
N ILE A 22 -6.18 -11.12 -4.75
CA ILE A 22 -6.45 -10.22 -3.64
C ILE A 22 -7.44 -9.18 -4.15
N VAL A 23 -8.61 -9.10 -3.55
CA VAL A 23 -9.66 -8.15 -3.95
C VAL A 23 -9.63 -6.97 -3.00
N LEU A 24 -9.57 -5.76 -3.55
CA LEU A 24 -9.74 -4.51 -2.83
C LEU A 24 -11.12 -3.93 -3.16
N GLU A 25 -11.90 -3.65 -2.14
CA GLU A 25 -13.21 -3.01 -2.24
C GLU A 25 -13.19 -1.69 -1.49
N LEU A 26 -13.61 -0.62 -2.16
CA LEU A 26 -13.93 0.63 -1.48
C LEU A 26 -15.34 0.50 -0.90
N ARG A 27 -15.53 0.87 0.37
CA ARG A 27 -16.85 0.87 1.03
C ARG A 27 -17.12 2.26 1.59
N GLY A 28 -18.32 2.79 1.33
CA GLY A 28 -18.78 4.06 1.87
C GLY A 28 -18.46 5.31 1.04
N GLN A 29 -17.64 5.21 0.00
CA GLN A 29 -17.52 6.24 -1.05
C GLN A 29 -18.24 5.82 -2.33
N ASP A 30 -17.95 4.60 -2.78
CA ASP A 30 -18.77 3.86 -3.73
C ASP A 30 -18.82 2.40 -3.26
N ASN A 31 -19.76 1.60 -3.76
CA ASN A 31 -19.87 0.17 -3.45
C ASN A 31 -19.60 -0.71 -4.69
N PHE A 32 -19.01 -0.12 -5.72
CA PHE A 32 -18.82 -0.78 -7.02
C PHE A 32 -17.36 -0.82 -7.45
N THR A 33 -16.49 0.02 -6.88
CA THR A 33 -15.06 -0.02 -7.17
C THR A 33 -14.45 -1.23 -6.48
N ARG A 34 -14.14 -2.21 -7.31
CA ARG A 34 -13.54 -3.47 -6.90
C ARG A 34 -12.33 -3.76 -7.79
N ILE A 35 -11.16 -3.87 -7.17
CA ILE A 35 -9.90 -4.12 -7.85
C ILE A 35 -9.43 -5.52 -7.47
N ALA A 36 -9.34 -6.41 -8.45
CA ALA A 36 -8.71 -7.71 -8.26
C ALA A 36 -7.22 -7.60 -8.63
N LEU A 37 -6.34 -7.91 -7.69
CA LEU A 37 -4.91 -7.95 -7.86
C LEU A 37 -4.46 -9.39 -8.08
N GLU A 38 -3.76 -9.63 -9.18
CA GLU A 38 -2.99 -10.84 -9.38
C GLU A 38 -1.79 -10.88 -8.41
N PRO A 39 -1.30 -12.06 -8.02
CA PRO A 39 -0.17 -12.20 -7.11
C PRO A 39 1.06 -11.37 -7.53
N GLU A 40 1.39 -11.36 -8.82
CA GLU A 40 2.54 -10.65 -9.38
C GLU A 40 2.38 -9.12 -9.27
N VAL A 41 1.15 -8.62 -9.36
CA VAL A 41 0.83 -7.20 -9.17
C VAL A 41 0.98 -6.82 -7.70
N PHE A 42 0.57 -7.70 -6.79
CA PHE A 42 0.74 -7.48 -5.35
C PHE A 42 2.23 -7.42 -4.96
N ASP A 43 3.04 -8.31 -5.51
CA ASP A 43 4.50 -8.29 -5.30
C ASP A 43 5.12 -6.98 -5.82
N ALA A 44 4.71 -6.52 -7.01
CA ALA A 44 5.15 -5.24 -7.56
C ALA A 44 4.74 -4.04 -6.68
N LEU A 45 3.54 -4.07 -6.07
CA LEU A 45 3.11 -3.04 -5.12
C LEU A 45 3.96 -3.00 -3.84
N ILE A 46 4.37 -4.16 -3.33
CA ILE A 46 5.29 -4.24 -2.18
C ILE A 46 6.64 -3.64 -2.55
N GLN A 47 7.16 -3.96 -3.74
CA GLN A 47 8.40 -3.38 -4.23
C GLN A 47 8.29 -1.85 -4.36
N TYR A 48 7.21 -1.35 -4.96
CA TYR A 48 6.97 0.09 -5.08
C TYR A 48 6.92 0.80 -3.72
N ARG A 49 6.28 0.19 -2.71
CA ARG A 49 6.30 0.71 -1.33
C ARG A 49 7.73 0.83 -0.79
N ASN A 50 8.57 -0.18 -1.00
CA ASN A 50 9.97 -0.16 -0.52
C ASN A 50 10.79 0.94 -1.21
N ASP A 51 10.56 1.17 -2.50
CA ASP A 51 11.21 2.23 -3.27
C ASP A 51 10.82 3.62 -2.74
N ILE A 52 9.53 3.84 -2.46
CA ILE A 52 9.04 5.09 -1.84
C ILE A 52 9.71 5.32 -0.49
N LEU A 53 9.71 4.32 0.39
CA LEU A 53 10.30 4.45 1.73
C LEU A 53 11.79 4.76 1.67
N THR A 54 12.52 4.12 0.74
CA THR A 54 13.94 4.40 0.49
C THR A 54 14.14 5.84 0.03
N LYS A 55 13.31 6.33 -0.88
CA LYS A 55 13.36 7.70 -1.37
C LYS A 55 13.08 8.71 -0.27
N ILE A 56 12.04 8.50 0.54
CA ILE A 56 11.72 9.37 1.69
C ILE A 56 12.89 9.43 2.67
N ALA A 57 13.48 8.29 3.00
CA ALA A 57 14.64 8.23 3.89
C ALA A 57 15.86 8.98 3.33
N SER A 58 16.06 8.94 2.00
CA SER A 58 17.13 9.69 1.36
C SER A 58 16.93 11.21 1.46
N LEU A 59 15.70 11.69 1.30
CA LEU A 59 15.37 13.12 1.38
C LEU A 59 15.59 13.67 2.80
N GLN A 60 15.21 12.90 3.82
CA GLN A 60 15.39 13.29 5.23
C GLN A 60 16.86 13.33 5.67
N LYS A 61 17.76 12.62 4.98
CA LYS A 61 19.21 12.67 5.26
C LYS A 61 19.82 13.95 4.72
N VAL A 62 19.44 14.37 3.51
CA VAL A 62 19.90 15.62 2.89
C VAL A 62 19.55 16.82 3.77
N GLU A 63 18.31 16.90 4.27
CA GLU A 63 17.87 18.01 5.14
C GLU A 63 18.64 18.10 6.48
N LYS A 64 19.20 17.00 6.98
CA LYS A 64 19.98 16.98 8.22
C LYS A 64 21.45 17.34 8.03
N GLU A 65 21.98 17.14 6.83
CA GLU A 65 23.37 17.44 6.48
C GLU A 65 23.55 18.92 6.12
N ASP A 66 22.47 19.58 5.66
CA ASP A 66 22.43 21.02 5.34
C ASP A 66 22.13 21.95 6.54
N ALA A 67 21.91 21.40 7.75
CA ALA A 67 21.71 22.20 8.95
C ALA A 67 23.08 22.70 9.48
N PRO A 68 23.31 24.03 9.61
CA PRO A 68 24.58 24.54 10.11
C PRO A 68 24.77 24.07 11.55
N GLU A 69 25.91 23.46 11.85
CA GLU A 69 26.35 23.23 13.23
C GLU A 69 26.40 24.60 13.92
N THR A 70 25.43 24.87 14.79
CA THR A 70 25.48 25.99 15.71
C THR A 70 26.60 25.71 16.72
N LEU A 71 27.76 26.31 16.49
CA LEU A 71 28.87 26.46 17.43
C LEU A 71 28.46 27.29 18.65
#